data_AF-A0A2N1UPF1-F1
#
_entry.id   AF-A0A2N1UPF1-F1
#
_cell.length_a   1.000
_cell.length_b   1.000
_cell.length_c   1.000
_cell.angle_alpha   90.00
_cell.angle_beta   90.00
_cell.angle_gamma   90.00
#
_symmetry.space_group_name_H-M   'P 1'
#
loop_
_entity.id
_entity.type
_entity.pdbx_description
1 polymer ?
#
loop_
_entity_poly.entity_id
_entity_poly.type
_entity_poly.pdbx_seq_one_letter_code
_entity_poly.pdbx_strand_id
1 'polypeptide(L)'
;MDIRNFCIIAHIDHGKSTLADRFLELTKTIDKLKMHSQFLDQMDLEREKGITIKLQPVQLDYNLQSINYKLNLIDTPGHVDFGYEVSRSLAAVEGVLLLVDATQGIQAQTLANLHLALEQNLFIIPVINKIDLPNAQPEKTAEEIKQLLDRESLSNISCSPFFISAKTGEGVEQLLCSIVKYIPTPSINLDKPFRALIFDSVYDEYKGVIVYVRIVDGKIEKGDQIEFMGTKKQGEALEVGVFKPNFFPKNRLESGEIGYIATGLKDIGNCKVGDTIINPKNQIMNNKQIEALPGYKEAKSMVFAGLFCKDGSDYSKFREALDKYKLTDASLFYEPEVSQALGFGFRCGFLGMLHLEIVQERLHREYGLDLVITTPSVAYKIILK
;
A
#
# COMPACT_ATOMS: atom_id res chain seq x y z
N MET A 1 8.82 9.97 -20.80
CA MET A 1 8.32 8.67 -20.33
C MET A 1 6.84 8.84 -20.08
N ASP A 2 6.01 7.97 -20.65
CA ASP A 2 4.56 8.06 -20.46
C ASP A 2 4.13 7.17 -19.30
N ILE A 3 4.35 7.67 -18.08
CA ILE A 3 4.05 6.99 -16.82
C ILE A 3 2.74 7.52 -16.25
N ARG A 4 1.93 6.64 -15.67
CA ARG A 4 0.80 7.00 -14.80
C ARG A 4 0.90 6.20 -13.51
N ASN A 5 0.98 6.89 -12.37
CA ASN A 5 0.93 6.23 -11.07
C ASN A 5 -0.46 6.47 -10.47
N PHE A 6 -1.13 5.39 -10.09
CA PHE A 6 -2.47 5.48 -9.53
C PHE A 6 -2.76 4.33 -8.56
N CYS A 7 -3.75 4.53 -7.70
CA CYS A 7 -4.24 3.49 -6.81
C CYS A 7 -5.76 3.34 -6.92
N ILE A 8 -6.29 2.21 -6.47
CA ILE A 8 -7.73 1.98 -6.37
C ILE A 8 -8.14 2.16 -4.92
N ILE A 9 -9.05 3.09 -4.64
CA ILE A 9 -9.63 3.28 -3.31
C ILE A 9 -11.12 2.93 -3.34
N ALA A 10 -11.56 2.15 -2.35
CA ALA A 10 -12.94 1.69 -2.26
C ALA A 10 -13.26 1.20 -0.85
N HIS A 11 -14.55 1.14 -0.53
CA HIS A 11 -15.03 0.34 0.59
C HIS A 11 -14.73 -1.16 0.40
N ILE A 12 -14.87 -1.93 1.47
CA ILE A 12 -14.75 -3.39 1.46
C ILE A 12 -15.77 -3.96 0.47
N ASP A 13 -15.41 -5.03 -0.23
CA ASP A 13 -16.26 -5.74 -1.21
C ASP A 13 -16.75 -4.93 -2.41
N HIS A 14 -16.34 -3.67 -2.61
CA HIS A 14 -16.67 -2.89 -3.80
C HIS A 14 -15.96 -3.38 -5.08
N GLY A 15 -15.09 -4.39 -4.99
CA GLY A 15 -14.47 -5.07 -6.13
C GLY A 15 -13.12 -4.50 -6.58
N LYS A 16 -12.28 -4.03 -5.64
CA LYS A 16 -10.92 -3.51 -5.92
C LYS A 16 -10.02 -4.55 -6.58
N SER A 17 -9.81 -5.68 -5.92
CA SER A 17 -8.93 -6.76 -6.40
C SER A 17 -9.44 -7.33 -7.74
N THR A 18 -10.76 -7.47 -7.89
CA THR A 18 -11.36 -7.89 -9.17
C THR A 18 -11.10 -6.90 -10.31
N LEU A 19 -11.13 -5.59 -10.03
CA LEU A 19 -10.80 -4.58 -11.03
C LEU A 19 -9.30 -4.61 -11.38
N ALA A 20 -8.43 -4.78 -10.38
CA ALA A 20 -7.00 -4.95 -10.58
C ALA A 20 -6.68 -6.17 -11.47
N ASP A 21 -7.35 -7.30 -11.25
CA ASP A 21 -7.23 -8.49 -12.10
C ASP A 21 -7.60 -8.20 -13.55
N ARG A 22 -8.71 -7.47 -13.79
CA ARG A 22 -9.11 -7.09 -15.15
C ARG A 22 -8.10 -6.18 -15.82
N PHE A 23 -7.46 -5.28 -15.09
CA PHE A 23 -6.37 -4.50 -15.64
C PHE A 23 -5.17 -5.38 -16.03
N LEU A 24 -4.82 -6.36 -15.21
CA LEU A 24 -3.74 -7.33 -15.53
C LEU A 24 -4.04 -8.13 -16.79
N GLU A 25 -5.29 -8.59 -16.96
CA GLU A 25 -5.73 -9.34 -18.13
C GLU A 25 -5.72 -8.50 -19.41
N LEU A 26 -6.32 -7.30 -19.37
CA LEU A 26 -6.46 -6.42 -20.53
C LEU A 26 -5.11 -5.91 -21.03
N THR A 27 -4.20 -5.62 -20.11
CA THR A 27 -2.82 -5.21 -20.43
C THR A 27 -1.92 -6.38 -20.81
N LYS A 28 -2.40 -7.63 -20.67
CA LYS A 28 -1.62 -8.87 -20.90
C LYS A 28 -0.32 -8.90 -20.10
N THR A 29 -0.33 -8.25 -18.94
CA THR A 29 0.84 -8.21 -18.04
C THR A 29 1.14 -9.60 -17.48
N ILE A 30 0.12 -10.46 -17.39
CA ILE A 30 0.21 -11.85 -16.96
C ILE A 30 -0.34 -12.75 -18.07
N ASP A 31 0.30 -13.91 -18.25
CA ASP A 31 -0.23 -14.96 -19.10
C ASP A 31 -1.59 -15.45 -18.55
N LYS A 32 -2.60 -15.53 -19.42
CA LYS A 32 -3.95 -15.98 -19.06
C LYS A 32 -3.96 -17.35 -18.37
N LEU A 33 -2.99 -18.21 -18.69
CA LEU A 33 -2.88 -19.54 -18.06
C LEU A 33 -2.43 -19.49 -16.59
N LYS A 34 -1.78 -18.41 -16.16
CA LYS A 34 -1.33 -18.20 -14.78
C LYS A 34 -2.32 -17.39 -13.96
N MET A 35 -3.34 -16.80 -14.60
CA MET A 35 -4.36 -16.00 -13.93
C MET A 35 -5.22 -16.88 -13.02
N HIS A 36 -5.47 -16.36 -11.83
CA HIS A 36 -6.46 -16.85 -10.89
C HIS A 36 -7.21 -15.63 -10.33
N SER A 37 -8.37 -15.85 -9.72
CA SER A 37 -9.14 -14.77 -9.09
C SER A 37 -8.34 -14.15 -7.95
N GLN A 38 -8.40 -12.81 -7.85
CA GLN A 38 -7.71 -12.02 -6.84
C GLN A 38 -6.19 -12.27 -6.87
N PHE A 39 -5.59 -12.06 -8.05
CA PHE A 39 -4.19 -12.44 -8.31
C PHE A 39 -3.20 -11.69 -7.40
N LEU A 40 -3.51 -10.44 -7.05
CA LEU A 40 -2.67 -9.62 -6.18
C LEU A 40 -2.78 -9.98 -4.70
N ASP A 41 -3.84 -10.69 -4.30
CA ASP A 41 -4.01 -11.17 -2.92
C ASP A 41 -3.13 -12.43 -2.76
N GLN A 42 -1.92 -12.23 -2.24
CA GLN A 42 -0.87 -13.25 -2.14
C GLN A 42 -0.98 -14.08 -0.87
N MET A 43 -1.55 -13.54 0.22
CA MET A 43 -1.65 -14.28 1.47
C MET A 43 -2.89 -15.19 1.46
N ASP A 44 -2.75 -16.39 2.05
CA ASP A 44 -3.90 -17.30 2.22
C ASP A 44 -5.05 -16.65 2.99
N LEU A 45 -4.72 -15.83 4.00
CA LEU A 45 -5.70 -15.13 4.82
C LEU A 45 -6.49 -14.05 4.06
N GLU A 46 -5.88 -13.41 3.06
CA GLU A 46 -6.56 -12.46 2.18
C GLU A 46 -7.65 -13.16 1.37
N ARG A 47 -7.31 -14.34 0.84
CA ARG A 47 -8.22 -15.18 0.03
C ARG A 47 -9.35 -15.77 0.86
N GLU A 48 -9.05 -16.22 2.08
CA GLU A 48 -10.05 -16.77 3.00
C GLU A 48 -11.05 -15.72 3.47
N LYS A 49 -10.57 -14.54 3.86
CA LYS A 49 -11.42 -13.44 4.33
C LYS A 49 -11.99 -12.59 3.17
N GLY A 50 -11.52 -12.76 1.94
CA GLY A 50 -11.97 -12.01 0.77
C GLY A 50 -11.57 -10.54 0.78
N ILE A 51 -10.49 -10.18 1.48
CA ILE A 51 -10.03 -8.79 1.68
C ILE A 51 -8.56 -8.65 1.33
N THR A 52 -8.18 -7.50 0.78
CA THR A 52 -6.77 -7.11 0.65
C THR A 52 -6.27 -6.58 1.99
N ILE A 53 -5.23 -7.21 2.53
CA ILE A 53 -4.60 -6.88 3.80
C ILE A 53 -3.34 -6.07 3.55
N LYS A 54 -2.52 -6.47 2.57
CA LYS A 54 -1.27 -5.80 2.23
C LYS A 54 -1.35 -5.11 0.88
N LEU A 55 -0.82 -3.89 0.80
CA LEU A 55 -0.67 -3.20 -0.48
C LEU A 55 0.22 -4.00 -1.45
N GLN A 56 -0.17 -4.07 -2.72
CA GLN A 56 0.60 -4.76 -3.76
C GLN A 56 0.77 -3.87 -4.99
N PRO A 57 1.99 -3.35 -5.26
CA PRO A 57 2.26 -2.57 -6.45
C PRO A 57 2.47 -3.47 -7.67
N VAL A 58 2.02 -3.02 -8.84
CA VAL A 58 2.25 -3.67 -10.14
C VAL A 58 2.38 -2.64 -11.26
N GLN A 59 3.36 -2.84 -12.14
CA GLN A 59 3.53 -2.07 -13.36
C GLN A 59 2.87 -2.81 -14.52
N LEU A 60 1.89 -2.17 -15.15
CA LEU A 60 1.20 -2.64 -16.33
C LEU A 60 1.80 -1.99 -17.58
N ASP A 61 2.04 -2.80 -18.61
CA ASP A 61 2.46 -2.31 -19.93
C ASP A 61 1.21 -2.13 -20.80
N TYR A 62 0.83 -0.87 -21.10
CA TYR A 62 -0.40 -0.57 -21.84
C TYR A 62 -0.09 0.15 -23.16
N ASN A 63 -0.47 -0.47 -24.29
CA ASN A 63 -0.32 0.14 -25.61
C ASN A 63 -1.63 0.80 -26.02
N LEU A 64 -1.59 2.11 -26.23
CA LEU A 64 -2.72 2.90 -26.72
C LEU A 64 -2.28 3.67 -27.97
N GLN A 65 -2.94 3.41 -29.10
CA GLN A 65 -2.68 4.12 -30.38
C GLN A 65 -1.19 4.12 -30.79
N SER A 66 -0.47 3.01 -30.57
CA SER A 66 0.97 2.84 -30.83
C SER A 66 1.92 3.53 -29.84
N ILE A 67 1.39 4.16 -28.79
CA ILE A 67 2.19 4.71 -27.69
C ILE A 67 2.15 3.71 -26.52
N ASN A 68 3.33 3.37 -26.00
CA ASN A 68 3.46 2.48 -24.85
C ASN A 68 3.47 3.30 -23.55
N TYR A 69 2.45 3.11 -22.73
CA TYR A 69 2.31 3.67 -21.41
C TYR A 69 2.74 2.66 -20.34
N LYS A 70 3.38 3.14 -19.29
CA LYS A 70 3.63 2.39 -18.06
C LYS A 70 2.63 2.83 -17.00
N LEU A 71 1.72 1.94 -16.62
CA LEU A 71 0.72 2.24 -15.61
C LEU A 71 1.11 1.53 -14.32
N ASN A 72 1.54 2.29 -13.31
CA ASN A 72 1.83 1.74 -11.99
C ASN A 72 0.55 1.78 -11.16
N LEU A 73 0.01 0.60 -10.88
CA LEU A 73 -1.14 0.38 -10.02
C LEU A 73 -0.66 -0.02 -8.63
N ILE A 74 -1.19 0.62 -7.60
CA ILE A 74 -1.11 0.13 -6.22
C ILE A 74 -2.52 -0.30 -5.80
N ASP A 75 -2.71 -1.60 -5.56
CA ASP A 75 -3.94 -2.08 -4.93
C ASP A 75 -3.88 -1.80 -3.42
N THR A 76 -4.96 -1.25 -2.87
CA THR A 76 -4.98 -0.77 -1.49
C THR A 76 -6.02 -1.50 -0.64
N PRO A 77 -5.73 -1.75 0.65
CA PRO A 77 -6.70 -2.34 1.57
C PRO A 77 -8.01 -1.55 1.66
N GLY A 78 -9.12 -2.26 1.80
CA GLY A 78 -10.46 -1.65 1.94
C GLY A 78 -10.93 -1.39 3.37
N HIS A 79 -10.29 -2.04 4.34
CA HIS A 79 -10.73 -2.03 5.73
C HIS A 79 -10.12 -0.84 6.49
N VAL A 80 -10.89 -0.29 7.43
CA VAL A 80 -10.51 0.90 8.21
C VAL A 80 -9.23 0.72 9.01
N ASP A 81 -9.02 -0.48 9.57
CA ASP A 81 -7.80 -0.86 10.29
C ASP A 81 -6.52 -0.66 9.45
N PHE A 82 -6.60 -0.71 8.12
CA PHE A 82 -5.44 -0.56 7.23
C PHE A 82 -5.34 0.84 6.60
N GLY A 83 -5.99 1.85 7.19
CA GLY A 83 -5.93 3.24 6.70
C GLY A 83 -4.50 3.79 6.61
N TYR A 84 -3.57 3.29 7.43
CA TYR A 84 -2.15 3.62 7.32
C TYR A 84 -1.57 3.18 5.97
N GLU A 85 -1.87 1.97 5.49
CA GLU A 85 -1.41 1.48 4.18
C GLU A 85 -1.99 2.27 3.02
N VAL A 86 -3.27 2.62 3.13
CA VAL A 86 -3.96 3.46 2.14
C VAL A 86 -3.27 4.82 2.06
N SER A 87 -2.99 5.47 3.18
CA SER A 87 -2.28 6.76 3.22
C SER A 87 -0.89 6.69 2.58
N ARG A 88 -0.13 5.61 2.84
CA ARG A 88 1.19 5.39 2.23
C ARG A 88 1.12 5.27 0.71
N SER A 89 0.15 4.52 0.22
CA SER A 89 -0.10 4.28 -1.21
C SER A 89 -0.51 5.57 -1.94
N LEU A 90 -1.36 6.39 -1.31
CA LEU A 90 -1.84 7.66 -1.87
C LEU A 90 -0.70 8.66 -2.11
N ALA A 91 0.28 8.74 -1.20
CA ALA A 91 1.44 9.61 -1.40
C ALA A 91 2.38 9.13 -2.53
N ALA A 92 2.27 7.87 -2.94
CA ALA A 92 3.12 7.28 -3.97
C ALA A 92 2.58 7.54 -5.41
N VAL A 93 1.40 8.14 -5.56
CA VAL A 93 0.72 8.23 -6.86
C VAL A 93 0.33 9.65 -7.26
N GLU A 94 -0.18 9.83 -8.48
CA GLU A 94 -0.72 11.10 -9.02
C GLU A 94 -2.25 11.14 -9.06
N GLY A 95 -2.89 9.97 -9.04
CA GLY A 95 -4.33 9.87 -9.13
C GLY A 95 -4.90 8.62 -8.49
N VAL A 96 -6.22 8.61 -8.32
CA VAL A 96 -6.94 7.52 -7.65
C VAL A 96 -8.19 7.17 -8.44
N LEU A 97 -8.52 5.88 -8.47
CA LEU A 97 -9.84 5.41 -8.88
C LEU A 97 -10.71 5.31 -7.64
N LEU A 98 -11.72 6.16 -7.54
CA LEU A 98 -12.73 6.10 -6.49
C LEU A 98 -13.81 5.10 -6.88
N LEU A 99 -13.66 3.87 -6.42
CA LEU A 99 -14.52 2.75 -6.79
C LEU A 99 -15.72 2.62 -5.84
N VAL A 100 -16.93 2.69 -6.37
CA VAL A 100 -18.18 2.62 -5.62
C VAL A 100 -19.07 1.52 -6.19
N ASP A 101 -19.61 0.66 -5.34
CA ASP A 101 -20.54 -0.39 -5.75
C ASP A 101 -21.91 0.21 -6.11
N ALA A 102 -22.39 -0.04 -7.34
CA ALA A 102 -23.69 0.45 -7.82
C ALA A 102 -24.89 -0.10 -7.03
N THR A 103 -24.73 -1.19 -6.27
CA THR A 103 -25.79 -1.78 -5.44
C THR A 103 -25.82 -1.23 -4.01
N GLN A 104 -24.68 -0.75 -3.50
CA GLN A 104 -24.54 -0.28 -2.12
C GLN A 104 -24.43 1.25 -2.01
N GLY A 105 -23.97 1.93 -3.06
CA GLY A 105 -23.71 3.36 -3.04
C GLY A 105 -22.50 3.75 -2.18
N ILE A 106 -22.47 5.02 -1.76
CA ILE A 106 -21.36 5.57 -0.97
C ILE A 106 -21.40 5.05 0.46
N GLN A 107 -20.28 4.53 0.94
CA GLN A 107 -20.10 4.01 2.30
C GLN A 107 -19.11 4.87 3.09
N ALA A 108 -19.03 4.65 4.41
CA ALA A 108 -18.16 5.45 5.30
C ALA A 108 -16.67 5.43 4.88
N GLN A 109 -16.14 4.27 4.47
CA GLN A 109 -14.76 4.12 4.02
C GLN A 109 -14.51 4.83 2.67
N THR A 110 -15.54 4.94 1.81
CA THR A 110 -15.45 5.73 0.58
C THR A 110 -15.17 7.19 0.91
N LEU A 111 -15.86 7.74 1.92
CA LEU A 111 -15.66 9.11 2.39
C LEU A 111 -14.26 9.29 3.01
N ALA A 112 -13.89 8.41 3.93
CA ALA A 112 -12.60 8.48 4.62
C ALA A 112 -11.42 8.45 3.62
N ASN A 113 -11.45 7.51 2.67
CA ASN A 113 -10.39 7.39 1.67
C ASN A 113 -10.40 8.55 0.66
N LEU A 114 -11.58 9.09 0.33
CA LEU A 114 -11.66 10.28 -0.49
C LEU A 114 -10.97 11.46 0.20
N HIS A 115 -11.29 11.74 1.46
CA HIS A 115 -10.64 12.83 2.20
C HIS A 115 -9.10 12.69 2.22
N LEU A 116 -8.58 11.48 2.41
CA LEU A 116 -7.14 11.23 2.32
C LEU A 116 -6.56 11.56 0.92
N ALA A 117 -7.28 11.21 -0.15
CA ALA A 117 -6.87 11.55 -1.51
C ALA A 117 -6.90 13.06 -1.77
N LEU A 118 -7.88 13.77 -1.18
CA LEU A 118 -8.01 15.22 -1.26
C LEU A 118 -6.88 15.95 -0.54
N GLU A 119 -6.51 15.51 0.66
CA GLU A 119 -5.37 16.06 1.41
C GLU A 119 -4.05 15.96 0.64
N GLN A 120 -3.93 14.96 -0.24
CA GLN A 120 -2.77 14.72 -1.10
C GLN A 120 -2.89 15.39 -2.49
N ASN A 121 -3.95 16.15 -2.76
CA ASN A 121 -4.23 16.81 -4.03
C ASN A 121 -4.19 15.86 -5.26
N LEU A 122 -4.64 14.62 -5.08
CA LEU A 122 -4.63 13.62 -6.16
C LEU A 122 -5.76 13.86 -7.17
N PHE A 123 -5.51 13.47 -8.42
CA PHE A 123 -6.57 13.45 -9.44
C PHE A 123 -7.53 12.30 -9.17
N ILE A 124 -8.84 12.57 -9.09
CA ILE A 124 -9.84 11.54 -8.76
C ILE A 124 -10.64 11.17 -10.00
N ILE A 125 -10.68 9.88 -10.32
CA ILE A 125 -11.56 9.31 -11.33
C ILE A 125 -12.69 8.53 -10.61
N PRO A 126 -13.95 9.00 -10.67
CA PRO A 126 -15.07 8.28 -10.10
C PRO A 126 -15.44 7.07 -10.96
N VAL A 127 -15.52 5.90 -10.33
CA VAL A 127 -15.82 4.62 -10.99
C VAL A 127 -16.93 3.90 -10.23
N ILE A 128 -17.96 3.50 -10.95
CA ILE A 128 -19.14 2.82 -10.41
C ILE A 128 -19.12 1.38 -10.92
N ASN A 129 -18.93 0.45 -10.00
CA ASN A 129 -18.71 -0.96 -10.27
C ASN A 129 -19.99 -1.80 -10.09
N LYS A 130 -19.94 -3.05 -10.56
CA LYS A 130 -21.00 -4.06 -10.41
C LYS A 130 -22.31 -3.68 -11.10
N ILE A 131 -22.23 -3.01 -12.24
CA ILE A 131 -23.40 -2.67 -13.06
C ILE A 131 -24.11 -3.91 -13.63
N ASP A 132 -23.45 -5.08 -13.59
CA ASP A 132 -24.01 -6.36 -14.02
C ASP A 132 -25.05 -6.93 -13.06
N LEU A 133 -25.14 -6.41 -11.83
CA LEU A 133 -26.07 -6.92 -10.83
C LEU A 133 -27.49 -6.37 -11.05
N PRO A 134 -28.54 -7.18 -10.87
CA PRO A 134 -29.92 -6.80 -11.21
C PRO A 134 -30.47 -5.66 -10.33
N ASN A 135 -29.91 -5.46 -9.14
CA ASN A 135 -30.26 -4.40 -8.20
C ASN A 135 -29.31 -3.19 -8.28
N ALA A 136 -28.44 -3.13 -9.28
CA ALA A 136 -27.53 -2.00 -9.48
C ALA A 136 -28.29 -0.72 -9.83
N GLN A 137 -27.92 0.40 -9.20
CA GLN A 137 -28.50 1.73 -9.44
C GLN A 137 -27.41 2.72 -9.90
N PRO A 138 -26.76 2.47 -11.05
CA PRO A 138 -25.56 3.22 -11.46
C PRO A 138 -25.80 4.73 -11.59
N GLU A 139 -26.92 5.14 -12.19
CA GLU A 139 -27.24 6.57 -12.38
C GLU A 139 -27.42 7.30 -11.04
N LYS A 140 -28.16 6.68 -10.11
CA LYS A 140 -28.35 7.24 -8.76
C LYS A 140 -27.02 7.36 -8.01
N THR A 141 -26.19 6.32 -8.05
CA THR A 141 -24.85 6.35 -7.43
C THR A 141 -23.96 7.42 -8.06
N ALA A 142 -24.06 7.64 -9.38
CA ALA A 142 -23.35 8.71 -10.05
C ALA A 142 -23.77 10.10 -9.57
N GLU A 143 -25.07 10.32 -9.36
CA GLU A 143 -25.59 11.56 -8.79
C GLU A 143 -25.09 11.78 -7.35
N GLU A 144 -25.12 10.75 -6.52
CA GLU A 144 -24.60 10.81 -5.14
C GLU A 144 -23.12 11.18 -5.12
N ILE A 145 -22.30 10.54 -5.96
CA ILE A 145 -20.87 10.85 -6.08
C ILE A 145 -20.68 12.27 -6.57
N LYS A 146 -21.43 12.70 -7.59
CA LYS A 146 -21.32 14.06 -8.11
C LYS A 146 -21.66 15.10 -7.04
N GLN A 147 -22.76 14.94 -6.33
CA GLN A 147 -23.14 15.84 -5.23
C GLN A 147 -22.06 15.90 -4.14
N LEU A 148 -21.43 14.77 -3.87
CA LEU A 148 -20.38 14.68 -2.88
C LEU A 148 -19.12 15.44 -3.33
N LEU A 149 -18.69 15.25 -4.57
CA LEU A 149 -17.53 15.91 -5.14
C LEU A 149 -17.76 17.42 -5.34
N ASP A 150 -18.99 17.82 -5.69
CA ASP A 150 -19.38 19.23 -5.81
C ASP A 150 -19.32 19.95 -4.46
N ARG A 151 -19.76 19.29 -3.37
CA ARG A 151 -19.68 19.85 -2.00
C ARG A 151 -18.24 20.11 -1.55
N GLU A 152 -17.33 19.22 -1.90
CA GLU A 152 -15.91 19.34 -1.57
C GLU A 152 -15.17 20.39 -2.45
N SER A 153 -15.90 21.11 -3.33
CA SER A 153 -15.38 22.23 -4.16
C SER A 153 -14.12 21.87 -4.96
N LEU A 154 -14.16 20.68 -5.57
CA LEU A 154 -13.01 20.04 -6.18
C LEU A 154 -12.65 20.62 -7.56
N SER A 155 -11.53 21.34 -7.64
CA SER A 155 -10.92 21.74 -8.93
C SER A 155 -10.24 20.58 -9.67
N ASN A 156 -9.95 19.48 -8.97
CA ASN A 156 -9.08 18.39 -9.46
C ASN A 156 -9.86 17.22 -10.07
N ILE A 157 -11.14 17.43 -10.41
CA ILE A 157 -12.01 16.45 -11.03
C ILE A 157 -12.56 17.04 -12.31
N SER A 158 -12.27 16.39 -13.43
CA SER A 158 -12.67 16.88 -14.77
C SER A 158 -13.30 15.80 -15.64
N CYS A 159 -13.73 14.68 -15.05
CA CYS A 159 -14.33 13.57 -15.79
C CYS A 159 -15.67 13.13 -15.18
N SER A 160 -16.56 12.67 -16.06
CA SER A 160 -17.83 12.03 -15.67
C SER A 160 -17.56 10.66 -15.02
N PRO A 161 -18.43 10.18 -14.13
CA PRO A 161 -18.35 8.83 -13.59
C PRO A 161 -18.31 7.76 -14.69
N PHE A 162 -17.46 6.75 -14.50
CA PHE A 162 -17.36 5.58 -15.38
C PHE A 162 -18.19 4.44 -14.82
N PHE A 163 -19.11 3.90 -15.63
CA PHE A 163 -19.88 2.71 -15.31
C PHE A 163 -19.12 1.47 -15.80
N ILE A 164 -18.80 0.55 -14.89
CA ILE A 164 -18.06 -0.67 -15.21
C ILE A 164 -18.64 -1.89 -14.51
N SER A 165 -18.35 -3.06 -15.07
CA SER A 165 -18.37 -4.32 -14.34
C SER A 165 -16.98 -4.93 -14.35
N ALA A 166 -16.31 -4.91 -13.21
CA ALA A 166 -15.05 -5.64 -13.02
C ALA A 166 -15.24 -7.16 -13.21
N LYS A 167 -16.46 -7.68 -13.00
CA LYS A 167 -16.75 -9.11 -13.17
C LYS A 167 -16.83 -9.51 -14.63
N THR A 168 -17.56 -8.76 -15.46
CA THR A 168 -17.73 -9.08 -16.89
C THR A 168 -16.65 -8.46 -17.78
N GLY A 169 -15.97 -7.41 -17.30
CA GLY A 169 -15.02 -6.60 -18.06
C GLY A 169 -15.65 -5.41 -18.80
N GLU A 170 -16.97 -5.25 -18.73
CA GLU A 170 -17.69 -4.15 -19.36
C GLU A 170 -17.21 -2.79 -18.83
N GLY A 171 -16.91 -1.85 -19.73
CA GLY A 171 -16.45 -0.49 -19.41
C GLY A 171 -14.99 -0.37 -18.94
N VAL A 172 -14.32 -1.48 -18.59
CA VAL A 172 -12.96 -1.45 -18.02
C VAL A 172 -11.91 -0.96 -19.02
N GLU A 173 -12.06 -1.30 -20.31
CA GLU A 173 -11.14 -0.82 -21.36
C GLU A 173 -11.24 0.71 -21.57
N GLN A 174 -12.45 1.26 -21.50
CA GLN A 174 -12.67 2.71 -21.57
C GLN A 174 -12.09 3.42 -20.33
N LEU A 175 -12.16 2.76 -19.17
CA LEU A 175 -11.54 3.24 -17.94
C LEU A 175 -10.00 3.28 -18.06
N LEU A 176 -9.36 2.25 -18.62
CA LEU A 176 -7.91 2.24 -18.89
C LEU A 176 -7.48 3.39 -19.81
N CYS A 177 -8.22 3.64 -20.89
CA CYS A 177 -7.98 4.80 -21.75
C CYS A 177 -8.10 6.13 -20.98
N SER A 178 -9.06 6.21 -20.07
CA SER A 178 -9.33 7.41 -19.28
C SER A 178 -8.26 7.67 -18.23
N ILE A 179 -7.68 6.62 -17.63
CA ILE A 179 -6.51 6.73 -16.74
C ILE A 179 -5.37 7.45 -17.46
N VAL A 180 -5.05 7.05 -18.69
CA VAL A 180 -3.99 7.69 -19.50
C VAL A 180 -4.33 9.15 -19.80
N LYS A 181 -5.59 9.43 -20.13
CA LYS A 181 -6.07 10.76 -20.51
C LYS A 181 -6.09 11.76 -19.36
N TYR A 182 -6.52 11.33 -18.18
CA TYR A 182 -6.86 12.25 -17.09
C TYR A 182 -5.84 12.27 -15.95
N ILE A 183 -5.24 11.13 -15.58
CA ILE A 183 -4.22 11.13 -14.52
C ILE A 183 -2.97 11.85 -15.04
N PRO A 184 -2.41 12.81 -14.29
CA PRO A 184 -1.24 13.52 -14.75
C PRO A 184 0.01 12.62 -14.76
N THR A 185 0.97 12.97 -15.60
CA THR A 185 2.30 12.33 -15.57
C THR A 185 3.02 12.79 -14.29
N PRO A 186 3.78 11.92 -13.60
CA PRO A 186 4.64 12.35 -12.51
C PRO A 186 5.63 13.43 -12.97
N SER A 187 6.07 14.27 -12.03
CA SER A 187 7.18 15.21 -12.27
C SER A 187 8.46 14.42 -12.58
N ILE A 188 9.04 14.64 -13.76
CA ILE A 188 10.28 14.00 -14.18
C ILE A 188 11.43 14.99 -14.02
N ASN A 189 12.29 14.77 -13.03
CA ASN A 189 13.45 15.62 -12.73
C ASN A 189 14.74 14.78 -12.73
N LEU A 190 15.30 14.48 -13.90
CA LEU A 190 16.49 13.62 -14.01
C LEU A 190 17.79 14.29 -13.58
N ASP A 191 17.88 15.63 -13.70
CA ASP A 191 19.09 16.39 -13.36
C ASP A 191 19.23 16.70 -11.87
N LYS A 192 18.18 16.44 -11.09
CA LYS A 192 18.18 16.63 -9.64
C LYS A 192 18.86 15.45 -8.95
N PRO A 193 19.41 15.66 -7.73
CA PRO A 193 20.01 14.57 -6.98
C PRO A 193 18.96 13.52 -6.65
N PHE A 194 19.39 12.26 -6.61
CA PHE A 194 18.52 11.12 -6.39
C PHE A 194 17.76 11.26 -5.06
N ARG A 195 16.43 11.19 -5.15
CA ARG A 195 15.53 11.09 -4.00
C ARG A 195 14.45 10.08 -4.28
N ALA A 196 14.31 9.11 -3.38
CA ALA A 196 13.24 8.13 -3.42
C ALA A 196 12.50 8.06 -2.08
N LEU A 197 11.17 8.02 -2.14
CA LEU A 197 10.31 7.85 -0.98
C LEU A 197 10.01 6.37 -0.78
N ILE A 198 10.28 5.85 0.43
CA ILE A 198 9.94 4.47 0.79
C ILE A 198 8.49 4.43 1.23
N PHE A 199 7.61 3.75 0.50
CA PHE A 199 6.20 3.60 0.90
C PHE A 199 5.86 2.22 1.49
N ASP A 200 6.70 1.21 1.26
CA ASP A 200 6.57 -0.09 1.93
C ASP A 200 7.91 -0.82 2.02
N SER A 201 7.95 -1.93 2.77
CA SER A 201 9.12 -2.80 2.83
C SER A 201 8.76 -4.26 3.10
N VAL A 202 9.64 -5.16 2.66
CA VAL A 202 9.54 -6.60 2.84
C VAL A 202 10.91 -7.17 3.20
N TYR A 203 10.93 -8.20 4.03
CA TYR A 203 12.13 -8.97 4.31
C TYR A 203 12.28 -10.13 3.33
N ASP A 204 13.46 -10.29 2.75
CA ASP A 204 13.86 -11.47 1.99
C ASP A 204 15.09 -12.11 2.65
N GLU A 205 15.10 -13.44 2.77
CA GLU A 205 16.18 -14.16 3.46
C GLU A 205 17.55 -14.01 2.78
N TYR A 206 17.57 -13.81 1.46
CA TYR A 206 18.79 -13.73 0.65
C TYR A 206 19.17 -12.28 0.33
N LYS A 207 18.17 -11.46 0.00
CA LYS A 207 18.35 -10.06 -0.43
C LYS A 207 18.28 -9.06 0.73
N GLY A 208 17.91 -9.51 1.93
CA GLY A 208 17.71 -8.66 3.10
C GLY A 208 16.46 -7.80 2.96
N VAL A 209 16.50 -6.57 3.48
CA VAL A 209 15.38 -5.63 3.36
C VAL A 209 15.24 -5.15 1.92
N ILE A 210 14.08 -5.45 1.33
CA ILE A 210 13.62 -4.92 0.06
C ILE A 210 12.68 -3.77 0.37
N VAL A 211 13.01 -2.57 -0.09
CA VAL A 211 12.18 -1.37 0.09
C VAL A 211 11.43 -1.04 -1.19
N TYR A 212 10.14 -0.72 -1.05
CA TYR A 212 9.28 -0.31 -2.16
C TYR A 212 9.31 1.21 -2.23
N VAL A 213 9.67 1.72 -3.40
CA VAL A 213 10.05 3.11 -3.56
C VAL A 213 9.36 3.78 -4.72
N ARG A 214 9.03 5.06 -4.50
CA ARG A 214 8.70 6.01 -5.57
C ARG A 214 9.91 6.88 -5.81
N ILE A 215 10.44 6.90 -7.03
CA ILE A 215 11.55 7.80 -7.38
C ILE A 215 10.96 9.18 -7.65
N VAL A 216 11.27 10.16 -6.80
CA VAL A 216 10.78 11.53 -6.98
C VAL A 216 11.74 12.30 -7.87
N ASP A 217 13.05 12.17 -7.64
CA ASP A 217 14.06 12.89 -8.41
C ASP A 217 15.26 12.00 -8.74
N GLY A 218 15.93 12.34 -9.83
CA GLY A 218 17.15 11.69 -10.28
C GLY A 218 16.94 10.27 -10.77
N LYS A 219 17.95 9.44 -10.58
CA LYS A 219 17.97 8.03 -10.97
C LYS A 219 18.85 7.22 -10.02
N ILE A 220 18.59 5.91 -9.97
CA ILE A 220 19.42 4.95 -9.25
C ILE A 220 19.68 3.73 -10.13
N GLU A 221 20.91 3.23 -10.08
CA GLU A 221 21.36 2.06 -10.82
C GLU A 221 21.83 0.98 -9.85
N LYS A 222 21.88 -0.27 -10.32
CA LYS A 222 22.44 -1.37 -9.52
C LYS A 222 23.91 -1.08 -9.17
N GLY A 223 24.24 -1.25 -7.88
CA GLY A 223 25.58 -0.99 -7.33
C GLY A 223 25.78 0.44 -6.80
N ASP A 224 24.78 1.30 -6.92
CA ASP A 224 24.84 2.63 -6.32
C ASP A 224 24.82 2.55 -4.78
N GLN A 225 25.60 3.43 -4.16
CA GLN A 225 25.55 3.64 -2.73
C GLN A 225 24.27 4.41 -2.38
N ILE A 226 23.62 4.00 -1.30
CA ILE A 226 22.39 4.59 -0.80
C ILE A 226 22.53 4.99 0.66
N GLU A 227 21.88 6.06 1.04
CA GLU A 227 21.76 6.51 2.43
C GLU A 227 20.30 6.82 2.75
N PHE A 228 19.85 6.30 3.89
CA PHE A 228 18.53 6.58 4.46
C PHE A 228 18.62 7.84 5.32
N MET A 229 17.91 8.91 4.96
CA MET A 229 18.07 10.21 5.63
C MET A 229 17.64 10.20 7.10
N GLY A 230 16.57 9.47 7.42
CA GLY A 230 15.98 9.38 8.76
C GLY A 230 16.82 8.55 9.71
N THR A 231 17.36 7.41 9.26
CA THR A 231 18.20 6.53 10.10
C THR A 231 19.70 6.80 9.96
N LYS A 232 20.12 7.57 8.94
CA LYS A 232 21.51 7.82 8.54
C LYS A 232 22.31 6.56 8.25
N LYS A 233 21.62 5.45 7.97
CA LYS A 233 22.26 4.19 7.60
C LYS A 233 22.63 4.23 6.12
N GLN A 234 23.79 3.68 5.82
CA GLN A 234 24.26 3.51 4.45
C GLN A 234 24.11 2.06 4.02
N GLY A 235 23.90 1.86 2.74
CA GLY A 235 23.80 0.55 2.11
C GLY A 235 24.15 0.64 0.63
N GLU A 236 23.87 -0.43 -0.09
CA GLU A 236 24.09 -0.52 -1.53
C GLU A 236 22.83 -1.02 -2.21
N ALA A 237 22.52 -0.50 -3.39
CA ALA A 237 21.46 -1.00 -4.23
C ALA A 237 21.89 -2.29 -4.95
N LEU A 238 21.82 -3.42 -4.25
CA LEU A 238 22.21 -4.73 -4.77
C LEU A 238 21.37 -5.15 -5.98
N GLU A 239 20.11 -4.77 -5.98
CA GLU A 239 19.17 -4.96 -7.08
C GLU A 239 18.16 -3.82 -7.08
N VAL A 240 17.85 -3.32 -8.26
CA VAL A 240 16.73 -2.40 -8.48
C VAL A 240 15.79 -3.01 -9.51
N GLY A 241 14.51 -2.72 -9.42
CA GLY A 241 13.55 -3.31 -10.34
C GLY A 241 12.16 -2.76 -10.20
N VAL A 242 11.26 -3.29 -11.01
CA VAL A 242 9.83 -2.97 -11.02
C VAL A 242 9.01 -4.22 -10.70
N PHE A 243 7.72 -4.04 -10.47
CA PHE A 243 6.82 -5.14 -10.15
C PHE A 243 6.10 -5.59 -11.43
N LYS A 244 6.41 -6.79 -11.94
CA LYS A 244 5.62 -7.46 -12.98
C LYS A 244 4.99 -8.71 -12.40
N PRO A 245 3.82 -8.53 -11.79
CA PRO A 245 3.46 -8.89 -10.40
C PRO A 245 4.54 -9.38 -9.41
N ASN A 246 5.54 -10.12 -9.88
CA ASN A 246 6.73 -10.50 -9.13
C ASN A 246 7.84 -9.47 -9.31
N PHE A 247 8.90 -9.59 -8.51
CA PHE A 247 10.11 -8.79 -8.67
C PHE A 247 10.73 -9.00 -10.06
N PHE A 248 10.79 -7.92 -10.84
CA PHE A 248 11.40 -7.90 -12.16
C PHE A 248 12.64 -6.97 -12.14
N PRO A 249 13.87 -7.54 -12.10
CA PRO A 249 15.08 -6.75 -12.07
C PRO A 249 15.23 -5.85 -13.30
N LYS A 250 15.69 -4.63 -13.07
CA LYS A 250 15.99 -3.63 -14.10
C LYS A 250 17.38 -3.04 -13.82
N ASN A 251 18.01 -2.49 -14.85
CA ASN A 251 19.34 -1.89 -14.67
C ASN A 251 19.28 -0.57 -13.86
N ARG A 252 18.17 0.17 -13.99
CA ARG A 252 17.98 1.47 -13.34
C ARG A 252 16.52 1.83 -13.13
N LEU A 253 16.26 2.64 -12.11
CA LEU A 253 14.99 3.32 -11.88
C LEU A 253 15.18 4.83 -12.03
N GLU A 254 14.23 5.49 -12.68
CA GLU A 254 14.26 6.92 -13.00
C GLU A 254 13.11 7.68 -12.32
N SER A 255 13.26 9.00 -12.20
CA SER A 255 12.23 9.92 -11.69
C SER A 255 10.84 9.64 -12.29
N GLY A 256 9.87 9.44 -11.41
CA GLY A 256 8.49 9.11 -11.71
C GLY A 256 8.17 7.61 -11.70
N GLU A 257 9.16 6.72 -11.72
CA GLU A 257 8.94 5.27 -11.64
C GLU A 257 8.67 4.81 -10.20
N ILE A 258 7.82 3.79 -10.07
CA ILE A 258 7.60 3.01 -8.85
C ILE A 258 8.30 1.67 -9.01
N GLY A 259 9.02 1.24 -7.98
CA GLY A 259 9.80 0.00 -8.02
C GLY A 259 10.27 -0.44 -6.66
N TYR A 260 11.28 -1.28 -6.64
CA TYR A 260 11.92 -1.77 -5.42
C TYR A 260 13.44 -1.60 -5.47
N ILE A 261 14.05 -1.53 -4.28
CA ILE A 261 15.49 -1.57 -4.08
C ILE A 261 15.79 -2.65 -3.05
N ALA A 262 16.59 -3.64 -3.42
CA ALA A 262 17.17 -4.60 -2.48
C ALA A 262 18.43 -4.00 -1.87
N THR A 263 18.42 -3.81 -0.55
CA THR A 263 19.46 -3.02 0.15
C THR A 263 20.54 -3.88 0.81
N GLY A 264 20.31 -5.18 0.96
CA GLY A 264 21.20 -6.10 1.69
C GLY A 264 21.23 -5.88 3.21
N LEU A 265 20.50 -4.89 3.72
CA LEU A 265 20.39 -4.66 5.15
C LEU A 265 19.63 -5.83 5.80
N LYS A 266 20.03 -6.22 7.01
CA LYS A 266 19.41 -7.35 7.73
C LYS A 266 18.29 -6.93 8.68
N ASP A 267 18.27 -5.66 9.06
CA ASP A 267 17.36 -5.15 10.09
C ASP A 267 16.54 -4.00 9.51
N ILE A 268 15.22 -4.19 9.48
CA ILE A 268 14.22 -3.27 8.94
C ILE A 268 14.06 -2.03 9.81
N GLY A 269 14.47 -2.06 11.08
CA GLY A 269 14.56 -0.86 11.90
C GLY A 269 15.45 0.22 11.29
N ASN A 270 16.38 -0.16 10.41
CA ASN A 270 17.24 0.76 9.66
C ASN A 270 16.57 1.36 8.42
N CYS A 271 15.44 0.81 7.98
CA CYS A 271 14.71 1.20 6.78
C CYS A 271 13.26 1.55 7.18
N LYS A 272 13.05 2.77 7.66
CA LYS A 272 11.71 3.21 8.06
C LYS A 272 10.86 3.54 6.83
N VAL A 273 9.62 3.10 6.85
CA VAL A 273 8.63 3.53 5.86
C VAL A 273 8.38 5.02 6.04
N GLY A 274 8.45 5.78 4.95
CA GLY A 274 8.39 7.24 4.94
C GLY A 274 9.74 7.93 5.00
N ASP A 275 10.82 7.16 5.09
CA ASP A 275 12.15 7.71 4.94
C ASP A 275 12.45 8.03 3.47
N THR A 276 13.40 8.94 3.27
CA THR A 276 13.93 9.32 1.96
C THR A 276 15.28 8.65 1.75
N ILE A 277 15.43 7.95 0.62
CA ILE A 277 16.71 7.40 0.18
C ILE A 277 17.37 8.40 -0.75
N ILE A 278 18.64 8.67 -0.50
CA ILE A 278 19.49 9.52 -1.32
C ILE A 278 20.79 8.80 -1.70
N ASN A 279 21.47 9.31 -2.73
CA ASN A 279 22.84 8.89 -3.00
C ASN A 279 23.80 9.78 -2.19
N PRO A 280 24.64 9.22 -1.28
CA PRO A 280 25.49 10.01 -0.40
C PRO A 280 26.51 10.87 -1.17
N LYS A 281 26.91 10.45 -2.38
CA LYS A 281 27.85 11.21 -3.22
C LYS A 281 27.27 12.54 -3.72
N ASN A 282 25.95 12.64 -3.80
CA ASN A 282 25.25 13.78 -4.37
C ASN A 282 24.48 14.61 -3.31
N GLN A 283 24.81 14.45 -2.03
CA GLN A 283 24.13 15.11 -0.89
C GLN A 283 24.09 16.65 -0.95
N ILE A 284 24.97 17.26 -1.72
CA ILE A 284 25.09 18.72 -1.85
C ILE A 284 24.98 19.07 -3.33
N MET A 285 23.96 19.86 -3.68
CA MET A 285 23.85 20.47 -5.00
C MET A 285 23.75 21.99 -4.83
N ASN A 286 24.59 22.75 -5.54
CA ASN A 286 24.64 24.22 -5.46
C ASN A 286 24.75 24.77 -4.02
N ASN A 287 25.59 24.16 -3.17
CA ASN A 287 25.79 24.50 -1.75
C ASN A 287 24.53 24.41 -0.86
N LYS A 288 23.49 23.70 -1.29
CA LYS A 288 22.32 23.37 -0.45
C LYS A 288 22.26 21.86 -0.21
N GLN A 289 22.01 21.49 1.05
CA GLN A 289 21.70 20.12 1.41
C GLN A 289 20.36 19.72 0.82
N ILE A 290 20.27 18.46 0.39
CA ILE A 290 19.02 17.86 -0.05
C ILE A 290 18.03 17.84 1.12
N GLU A 291 16.84 18.38 0.90
CA GLU A 291 15.72 18.25 1.83
C GLU A 291 15.05 16.88 1.69
N ALA A 292 14.77 16.26 2.84
CA ALA A 292 14.00 15.04 2.91
C ALA A 292 12.59 15.26 2.34
N LEU A 293 12.05 14.23 1.72
CA LEU A 293 10.65 14.24 1.28
C LEU A 293 9.75 14.24 2.53
N PRO A 294 8.54 14.84 2.44
CA PRO A 294 7.55 14.73 3.51
C PRO A 294 7.25 13.25 3.75
N GLY A 295 7.74 12.72 4.86
CA GLY A 295 7.55 11.32 5.24
C GLY A 295 6.15 11.04 5.76
N TYR A 296 5.93 9.80 6.22
CA TYR A 296 4.65 9.40 6.80
C TYR A 296 4.58 9.67 8.30
N LYS A 297 3.36 9.86 8.79
CA LYS A 297 3.08 9.80 10.22
C LYS A 297 3.21 8.36 10.69
N GLU A 298 3.80 8.12 11.86
CA GLU A 298 3.86 6.78 12.43
C GLU A 298 2.44 6.23 12.69
N ALA A 299 2.27 4.94 12.42
CA ALA A 299 1.05 4.21 12.71
C ALA A 299 0.74 4.28 14.21
N LYS A 300 -0.49 4.68 14.55
CA LYS A 300 -0.95 4.74 15.95
C LYS A 300 -1.79 3.51 16.25
N SER A 301 -1.37 2.71 17.23
CA SER A 301 -2.16 1.62 17.76
C SER A 301 -3.40 2.16 18.48
N MET A 302 -4.58 1.70 18.08
CA MET A 302 -5.87 2.09 18.67
C MET A 302 -6.41 1.04 19.64
N VAL A 303 -6.05 -0.23 19.42
CA VAL A 303 -6.49 -1.39 20.22
C VAL A 303 -5.27 -2.03 20.86
N PHE A 304 -5.36 -2.40 22.14
CA PHE A 304 -4.30 -3.06 22.88
C PHE A 304 -4.83 -4.34 23.53
N ALA A 305 -4.08 -5.43 23.43
CA ALA A 305 -4.38 -6.69 24.10
C ALA A 305 -3.09 -7.36 24.59
N GLY A 306 -3.17 -8.05 25.73
CA GLY A 306 -2.11 -8.92 26.20
C GLY A 306 -2.21 -10.28 25.50
N LEU A 307 -1.10 -10.73 24.93
CA LEU A 307 -0.95 -12.04 24.30
C LEU A 307 0.00 -12.88 25.16
N PHE A 308 -0.45 -14.07 25.54
CA PHE A 308 0.27 -14.98 26.42
C PHE A 308 0.36 -16.37 25.79
N CYS A 309 1.49 -17.06 25.93
CA CYS A 309 1.61 -18.44 25.47
C CYS A 309 0.77 -19.36 26.37
N LYS A 310 0.12 -20.39 25.80
CA LYS A 310 -0.49 -21.46 26.62
C LYS A 310 0.57 -22.25 27.38
N ASP A 311 1.73 -22.47 26.77
CA ASP A 311 2.91 -23.09 27.40
C ASP A 311 4.00 -22.04 27.64
N GLY A 312 4.50 -21.97 28.87
CA GLY A 312 5.55 -21.02 29.26
C GLY A 312 6.90 -21.28 28.57
N SER A 313 7.14 -22.49 28.05
CA SER A 313 8.37 -22.78 27.29
C SER A 313 8.45 -22.04 25.97
N ASP A 314 7.32 -21.65 25.39
CA ASP A 314 7.24 -20.98 24.09
C ASP A 314 7.52 -19.48 24.17
N TYR A 315 7.74 -18.89 25.35
CA TYR A 315 7.96 -17.45 25.49
C TYR A 315 9.13 -16.92 24.66
N SER A 316 10.25 -17.65 24.60
CA SER A 316 11.40 -17.28 23.77
C SER A 316 11.06 -17.32 22.28
N LYS A 317 10.41 -18.40 21.84
CA LYS A 317 9.92 -18.59 20.47
C LYS A 317 8.90 -17.50 20.09
N PHE A 318 8.03 -17.12 21.02
CA PHE A 318 7.05 -16.07 20.81
C PHE A 318 7.70 -14.70 20.63
N ARG A 319 8.72 -14.37 21.43
CA ARG A 319 9.49 -13.15 21.25
C ARG A 319 10.16 -13.10 19.86
N GLU A 320 10.82 -14.18 19.47
CA GLU A 320 11.45 -14.28 18.15
C GLU A 320 10.43 -14.17 17.01
N ALA A 321 9.24 -14.76 17.19
CA ALA A 321 8.15 -14.64 16.22
C ALA A 321 7.62 -13.21 16.11
N LEU A 322 7.45 -12.49 17.22
CA LEU A 322 7.06 -11.07 17.21
C LEU A 322 8.14 -10.19 16.55
N ASP A 323 9.42 -10.46 16.83
CA ASP A 323 10.53 -9.75 16.20
C ASP A 323 10.52 -9.96 14.69
N LYS A 324 10.36 -11.20 14.22
CA LYS A 324 10.24 -11.52 12.79
C LYS A 324 8.96 -10.96 12.16
N TYR A 325 7.83 -11.01 12.87
CA TYR A 325 6.56 -10.51 12.35
C TYR A 325 6.62 -8.98 12.15
N LYS A 326 7.21 -8.26 13.12
CA LYS A 326 7.41 -6.81 13.07
C LYS A 326 8.28 -6.35 11.90
N LEU A 327 9.13 -7.24 11.37
CA LEU A 327 9.85 -6.99 10.12
C LEU A 327 8.87 -6.84 8.94
N THR A 328 7.82 -7.65 8.89
CA THR A 328 6.82 -7.61 7.81
C THR A 328 5.71 -6.58 8.03
N ASP A 329 5.45 -6.22 9.29
CA ASP A 329 4.38 -5.33 9.70
C ASP A 329 4.90 -4.25 10.66
N ALA A 330 5.19 -3.09 10.09
CA ALA A 330 5.71 -1.94 10.83
C ALA A 330 4.67 -1.31 11.78
N SER A 331 3.40 -1.69 11.69
CA SER A 331 2.32 -1.13 12.51
C SER A 331 2.15 -1.84 13.85
N LEU A 332 2.68 -3.06 13.99
CA LEU A 332 2.63 -3.83 15.22
C LEU A 332 3.54 -3.21 16.29
N PHE A 333 2.92 -2.79 17.39
CA PHE A 333 3.62 -2.42 18.61
C PHE A 333 3.54 -3.59 19.60
N TYR A 334 4.61 -3.84 20.36
CA TYR A 334 4.55 -4.78 21.46
C TYR A 334 5.57 -4.42 22.55
N GLU A 335 5.23 -4.71 23.81
CA GLU A 335 6.11 -4.58 24.97
C GLU A 335 5.95 -5.78 25.91
N PRO A 336 7.00 -6.21 26.64
CA PRO A 336 6.87 -7.32 27.59
C PRO A 336 5.85 -7.01 28.69
N GLU A 337 4.98 -7.96 29.01
CA GLU A 337 3.97 -7.87 30.07
C GLU A 337 4.01 -9.13 30.94
N VAL A 338 3.79 -8.98 32.24
CA VAL A 338 3.69 -10.10 33.18
C VAL A 338 2.33 -10.10 33.84
N SER A 339 1.58 -11.17 33.63
CA SER A 339 0.29 -11.42 34.27
C SER A 339 0.48 -12.39 35.43
N GLN A 340 -0.18 -12.12 36.56
CA GLN A 340 -0.15 -13.02 37.72
C GLN A 340 -0.77 -14.39 37.42
N ALA A 341 -1.77 -14.44 36.52
CA ALA A 341 -2.50 -15.66 36.19
C ALA A 341 -1.96 -16.36 34.94
N LEU A 342 -1.48 -15.60 33.96
CA LEU A 342 -1.07 -16.11 32.63
C LEU A 342 0.46 -16.15 32.46
N GLY A 343 1.22 -15.64 33.43
CA GLY A 343 2.68 -15.63 33.37
C GLY A 343 3.24 -14.55 32.42
N PHE A 344 4.34 -14.89 31.74
CA PHE A 344 5.04 -13.98 30.83
C PHE A 344 4.34 -13.92 29.47
N GLY A 345 4.14 -12.70 28.96
CA GLY A 345 3.59 -12.45 27.64
C GLY A 345 3.99 -11.08 27.12
N PHE A 346 3.21 -10.57 26.18
CA PHE A 346 3.44 -9.26 25.59
C PHE A 346 2.14 -8.49 25.50
N ARG A 347 2.20 -7.22 25.86
CA ARG A 347 1.15 -6.26 25.54
C ARG A 347 1.36 -5.77 24.12
N CYS A 348 0.45 -6.13 23.23
CA CYS A 348 0.52 -5.76 21.81
C CYS A 348 -0.48 -4.64 21.49
N GLY A 349 -0.05 -3.71 20.63
CA GLY A 349 -0.85 -2.63 20.09
C GLY A 349 -1.14 -2.86 18.60
N PHE A 350 -2.40 -2.70 18.22
CA PHE A 350 -2.96 -2.99 16.91
C PHE A 350 -3.70 -1.77 16.35
N LEU A 351 -3.79 -1.67 15.02
CA LEU A 351 -4.56 -0.62 14.34
C LEU A 351 -6.08 -0.73 14.59
N GLY A 352 -6.57 -1.94 14.82
CA GLY A 352 -7.96 -2.23 15.16
C GLY A 352 -8.17 -3.72 15.47
N MET A 353 -9.45 -4.14 15.52
CA MET A 353 -9.83 -5.50 15.88
C MET A 353 -9.48 -6.52 14.80
N LEU A 354 -9.66 -6.18 13.52
CA LEU A 354 -9.32 -7.09 12.42
C LEU A 354 -7.80 -7.26 12.33
N HIS A 355 -7.05 -6.19 12.57
CA HIS A 355 -5.58 -6.28 12.65
C HIS A 355 -5.14 -7.25 13.76
N LEU A 356 -5.76 -7.22 14.93
CA LEU A 356 -5.50 -8.18 16.01
C LEU A 356 -5.77 -9.62 15.56
N GLU A 357 -6.93 -9.89 14.95
CA GLU A 357 -7.27 -11.22 14.44
C GLU A 357 -6.24 -11.73 13.41
N ILE A 358 -5.80 -10.86 12.50
CA ILE A 358 -4.82 -11.22 11.48
C ILE A 358 -3.47 -11.55 12.11
N VAL A 359 -2.99 -10.73 13.04
CA VAL A 359 -1.73 -10.97 13.73
C VAL A 359 -1.79 -12.29 14.51
N GLN A 360 -2.90 -12.54 15.21
CA GLN A 360 -3.13 -13.80 15.94
C GLN A 360 -3.06 -15.00 14.99
N GLU A 361 -3.80 -14.97 13.90
CA GLU A 361 -3.89 -16.09 12.96
C GLU A 361 -2.54 -16.35 12.29
N ARG A 362 -1.80 -15.29 11.92
CA ARG A 362 -0.45 -15.42 11.35
C ARG A 362 0.55 -15.98 12.36
N LEU A 363 0.51 -15.54 13.62
CA LEU A 363 1.35 -16.11 14.67
C LEU A 363 1.06 -17.61 14.90
N HIS A 364 -0.22 -18.00 14.82
CA HIS A 364 -0.61 -19.40 14.92
C HIS A 364 -0.13 -20.23 13.72
N ARG A 365 -0.42 -19.80 12.49
CA ARG A 365 -0.13 -20.57 11.26
C ARG A 365 1.36 -20.58 10.89
N GLU A 366 2.03 -19.44 10.93
CA GLU A 366 3.41 -19.30 10.47
C GLU A 366 4.43 -19.77 11.50
N TYR A 367 4.14 -19.56 12.79
CA TYR A 367 5.07 -19.84 13.87
C TYR A 367 4.62 -21.00 14.77
N GLY A 368 3.40 -21.54 14.58
CA GLY A 368 2.88 -22.64 15.39
C GLY A 368 2.75 -22.24 16.86
N LEU A 369 2.27 -21.03 17.13
CA LEU A 369 2.10 -20.49 18.48
C LEU A 369 0.62 -20.51 18.89
N ASP A 370 0.32 -21.22 19.97
CA ASP A 370 -1.00 -21.19 20.59
C ASP A 370 -1.05 -20.11 21.68
N LEU A 371 -1.72 -19.01 21.36
CA LEU A 371 -1.78 -17.82 22.21
C LEU A 371 -3.14 -17.66 22.89
N VAL A 372 -3.13 -17.22 24.14
CA VAL A 372 -4.27 -16.73 24.90
C VAL A 372 -4.28 -15.22 24.83
N ILE A 373 -5.41 -14.66 24.43
CA ILE A 373 -5.58 -13.21 24.28
C ILE A 373 -6.49 -12.69 25.38
N THR A 374 -6.06 -11.63 26.08
CA THR A 374 -6.91 -10.94 27.04
C THR A 374 -7.96 -10.10 26.33
N THR A 375 -9.01 -9.71 27.04
CA THR A 375 -10.00 -8.75 26.49
C THR A 375 -9.30 -7.50 25.93
N PRO A 376 -9.50 -7.17 24.64
CA PRO A 376 -8.92 -5.97 24.06
C PRO A 376 -9.39 -4.70 24.77
N SER A 377 -8.51 -3.71 24.82
CA SER A 377 -8.72 -2.44 25.51
C SER A 377 -8.18 -1.27 24.68
N VAL A 378 -8.51 -0.04 25.07
CA VAL A 378 -8.00 1.18 24.45
C VAL A 378 -7.07 1.92 25.41
N ALA A 379 -6.21 2.79 24.88
CA ALA A 379 -5.39 3.66 25.71
C ALA A 379 -6.25 4.72 26.43
N TYR A 380 -6.13 4.80 27.75
CA TYR A 380 -6.82 5.81 28.56
C TYR A 380 -5.85 6.91 28.98
N LYS A 381 -6.27 8.18 28.84
CA LYS A 381 -5.57 9.32 29.45
C LYS A 381 -6.21 9.62 30.79
N ILE A 382 -5.51 9.31 31.87
CA ILE A 382 -5.97 9.58 33.24
C ILE A 382 -5.55 11.00 33.62
N ILE A 383 -6.51 11.82 34.04
CA ILE A 383 -6.24 13.12 34.67
C ILE A 383 -6.32 12.89 36.18
N LEU A 384 -5.16 12.77 36.82
CA LEU A 384 -5.07 12.69 38.27
C LEU A 384 -5.36 14.08 38.85
N LYS A 385 -6.25 14.14 39.83
CA LYS A 385 -6.58 15.38 40.56
C LYS A 385 -5.61 15.63 41.69
#